data_AF-A0A6P0U1P7-F1
#
_entry.id   AF-A0A6P0U1P7-F1
#
_cell.length_a   1.000
_cell.length_b   1.000
_cell.length_c   1.000
_cell.angle_alpha   90.00
_cell.angle_beta   90.00
_cell.angle_gamma   90.00
#
_symmetry.space_group_name_H-M   'P 1'
#
loop_
_entity.id
_entity.type
_entity.pdbx_description
1 polymer ?
#
loop_
_entity_poly.entity_id
_entity_poly.type
_entity_poly.pdbx_seq_one_letter_code
_entity_poly.pdbx_strand_id
1 'polypeptide(L)'
;MRLLFRFTLFVQGANLESGKKVILTGPGILEEIAISIPKLPEFFWSEWEVNFNNYPLGVDIFFFAQNTVIGLPRTTKSRLVKTSLMDNG
;
A
#
# COMPACT_ATOMS: atom_id res chain seq x y z
N MET A 1 -23.77 4.66 -19.81
CA MET A 1 -22.72 3.63 -19.95
C MET A 1 -21.62 3.95 -18.94
N ARG A 2 -21.54 3.24 -17.81
CA ARG A 2 -20.54 3.49 -16.77
C ARG A 2 -19.32 2.63 -17.10
N LEU A 3 -18.32 3.21 -17.76
CA LEU A 3 -17.05 2.53 -18.00
C LEU A 3 -16.36 2.29 -16.65
N LEU A 4 -16.51 1.07 -16.13
CA LEU A 4 -15.81 0.59 -14.95
C LEU A 4 -14.37 0.25 -15.36
N PHE A 5 -13.52 1.26 -15.50
CA PHE A 5 -12.10 0.99 -15.71
C PHE A 5 -11.50 0.41 -14.43
N ARG A 6 -11.14 -0.86 -14.47
CA ARG A 6 -10.35 -1.54 -13.44
C ARG A 6 -8.96 -1.78 -14.02
N PHE A 7 -7.96 -1.20 -13.39
CA PHE A 7 -6.56 -1.40 -13.77
C PHE A 7 -5.82 -2.16 -12.69
N THR A 8 -4.92 -3.03 -13.13
CA THR A 8 -3.96 -3.70 -12.27
C THR A 8 -2.57 -3.30 -12.71
N LEU A 9 -1.78 -2.79 -11.77
CA LEU A 9 -0.40 -2.38 -12.02
C LEU A 9 0.57 -3.37 -11.39
N PHE A 10 1.63 -3.67 -12.14
CA PHE A 10 2.75 -4.48 -11.70
C PHE A 10 3.99 -3.57 -11.58
N VAL A 11 4.51 -3.40 -10.36
CA VAL A 11 5.67 -2.56 -10.06
C VAL A 11 6.86 -3.39 -9.55
N GLN A 12 7.95 -3.43 -10.33
CA GLN A 12 9.21 -4.04 -9.91
C GLN A 12 10.00 -3.11 -8.99
N GLY A 13 10.32 -3.58 -7.79
CA GLY A 13 11.25 -2.94 -6.87
C GLY A 13 12.55 -3.73 -6.70
N ALA A 14 13.54 -3.14 -6.02
CA ALA A 14 14.79 -3.82 -5.68
C ALA A 14 14.67 -4.72 -4.43
N ASN A 15 13.86 -4.30 -3.45
CA ASN A 15 13.49 -5.06 -2.25
C ASN A 15 12.09 -4.60 -1.77
N LEU A 16 11.50 -5.32 -0.81
CA LEU A 16 10.21 -5.00 -0.19
C LEU A 16 10.29 -5.03 1.35
N GLU A 17 11.44 -4.65 1.89
CA GLU A 17 11.75 -4.79 3.33
C GLU A 17 12.22 -3.47 3.96
N SER A 18 12.21 -2.37 3.20
CA SER A 18 12.71 -1.07 3.63
C SER A 18 11.75 0.05 3.24
N GLY A 19 11.81 1.19 3.94
CA GLY A 19 10.92 2.33 3.71
C GLY A 19 10.04 2.67 4.93
N LYS A 20 9.05 3.56 4.71
CA LYS A 20 8.09 3.95 5.76
C LYS A 20 7.23 2.73 6.11
N LYS A 21 7.14 2.40 7.40
CA LYS A 21 6.30 1.31 7.89
C LYS A 21 4.82 1.72 7.78
N VAL A 22 4.02 0.87 7.16
CA VAL A 22 2.58 1.05 6.98
C VAL A 22 1.84 -0.16 7.48
N ILE A 23 0.77 0.08 8.22
CA ILE A 23 -0.15 -0.94 8.68
C ILE A 23 -1.30 -1.05 7.68
N LEU A 24 -1.55 -2.27 7.21
CA LEU A 24 -2.63 -2.58 6.29
C LEU A 24 -3.73 -3.37 6.99
N THR A 25 -4.98 -3.08 6.61
CA THR A 25 -6.18 -3.83 7.02
C THR A 25 -7.15 -3.93 5.85
N GLY A 26 -8.10 -4.87 5.92
CA GLY A 26 -9.11 -5.06 4.89
C GLY A 26 -9.42 -6.53 4.62
N PRO A 27 -10.28 -6.84 3.61
CA PRO A 27 -10.61 -8.21 3.26
C PRO A 27 -9.37 -9.04 2.95
N GLY A 28 -9.28 -10.24 3.54
CA GLY A 28 -8.12 -11.13 3.38
C GLY A 28 -6.96 -10.88 4.36
N ILE A 29 -7.05 -9.86 5.22
CA ILE A 29 -6.12 -9.61 6.33
C ILE A 29 -6.89 -9.88 7.63
N LEU A 30 -6.40 -10.82 8.47
CA LEU A 30 -7.13 -11.25 9.67
C LEU A 30 -7.27 -10.13 10.70
N GLU A 31 -6.16 -9.46 11.02
CA GLU A 31 -6.14 -8.34 11.96
C GLU A 31 -5.47 -7.13 11.31
N GLU A 32 -4.13 -7.13 11.29
CA GLU A 32 -3.33 -6.13 10.61
C GLU A 32 -2.02 -6.76 10.13
N ILE A 33 -1.46 -6.20 9.05
CA ILE A 33 -0.13 -6.57 8.57
C ILE A 33 0.71 -5.31 8.37
N ALA A 34 1.96 -5.35 8.86
CA ALA A 34 2.90 -4.28 8.67
C ALA A 34 3.80 -4.56 7.48
N ILE A 35 3.92 -3.59 6.57
CA ILE A 35 4.81 -3.66 5.41
C ILE A 35 5.67 -2.40 5.28
N SER A 36 6.75 -2.53 4.52
CA SER A 36 7.61 -1.41 4.13
C SER A 36 8.00 -1.58 2.66
N ILE A 37 7.67 -0.58 1.83
CA ILE A 37 8.03 -0.60 0.40
C ILE A 37 8.98 0.58 0.13
N PRO A 38 10.17 0.34 -0.44
CA PRO A 38 11.15 1.39 -0.65
C PRO A 38 10.77 2.27 -1.83
N LYS A 39 11.28 3.51 -1.81
CA LYS A 39 11.22 4.46 -2.93
C LYS A 39 9.80 4.79 -3.42
N LEU A 40 8.79 4.63 -2.58
CA LEU A 40 7.46 5.17 -2.87
C LEU A 40 7.49 6.70 -2.81
N PRO A 41 6.79 7.40 -3.73
CA PRO A 41 6.57 8.83 -3.61
C PRO A 41 5.95 9.18 -2.26
N GLU A 42 6.26 10.36 -1.72
CA GLU A 42 5.78 10.77 -0.39
C GLU A 42 4.25 10.78 -0.28
N PHE A 43 3.58 11.15 -1.37
CA PHE A 43 2.12 11.20 -1.50
C PHE A 43 1.47 9.83 -1.74
N PHE A 44 2.23 8.74 -1.91
CA PHE A 44 1.66 7.46 -2.33
C PHE A 44 0.54 6.98 -1.39
N TRP A 45 0.78 7.04 -0.07
CA TRP A 45 -0.19 6.53 0.91
C TRP A 45 -1.41 7.43 1.08
N SER A 46 -1.28 8.75 0.85
CA SER A 46 -2.44 9.64 0.80
C SER A 46 -3.27 9.40 -0.47
N GLU A 47 -2.63 9.18 -1.62
CA GLU A 47 -3.34 8.80 -2.84
C GLU A 47 -3.98 7.40 -2.72
N TRP A 48 -3.37 6.50 -1.95
CA TRP A 48 -3.96 5.18 -1.66
C TRP A 48 -5.26 5.28 -0.86
N GLU A 49 -5.36 6.23 0.07
CA GLU A 49 -6.60 6.52 0.80
C GLU A 49 -7.69 7.04 -0.16
N VAL A 50 -7.33 7.89 -1.11
CA VAL A 50 -8.25 8.34 -2.18
C VAL A 50 -8.69 7.16 -3.06
N ASN A 51 -7.77 6.27 -3.44
CA ASN A 51 -8.08 5.05 -4.19
C ASN A 51 -9.09 4.16 -3.44
N PHE A 52 -8.90 3.97 -2.13
CA PHE A 52 -9.83 3.21 -1.28
C PHE A 52 -11.23 3.85 -1.23
N ASN A 53 -11.31 5.18 -1.06
CA ASN A 53 -12.58 5.90 -0.96
C ASN A 53 -13.37 5.92 -2.28
N ASN A 54 -12.74 5.65 -3.43
CA ASN A 54 -13.38 5.59 -4.74
C ASN A 54 -13.97 4.22 -5.09
N TYR A 55 -13.92 3.25 -4.17
CA TYR A 55 -14.46 1.91 -4.40
C TYR A 55 -15.91 1.96 -4.95
N PRO A 56 -16.24 1.20 -6.04
CA PRO A 56 -15.46 0.11 -6.63
C PRO A 56 -14.45 0.53 -7.72
N LEU A 57 -14.35 1.83 -8.05
CA LEU A 57 -13.34 2.34 -8.97
C LEU A 57 -11.95 2.33 -8.30
N GLY A 58 -10.89 2.34 -9.11
CA GLY A 58 -9.52 2.38 -8.61
C GLY A 58 -8.58 1.39 -9.27
N VAL A 59 -7.39 1.29 -8.68
CA VAL A 59 -6.28 0.46 -9.12
C VAL A 59 -5.96 -0.59 -8.06
N ASP A 60 -5.61 -1.80 -8.52
CA ASP A 60 -4.96 -2.82 -7.72
C ASP A 60 -3.47 -2.83 -8.08
N ILE A 61 -2.57 -2.86 -7.09
CA ILE A 61 -1.12 -2.81 -7.34
C ILE A 61 -0.46 -4.08 -6.79
N PHE A 62 0.42 -4.69 -7.57
CA PHE A 62 1.35 -5.72 -7.10
C PHE A 62 2.77 -5.18 -7.16
N PHE A 63 3.43 -5.16 -6.00
CA PHE A 63 4.86 -4.90 -5.89
C PHE A 63 5.61 -6.22 -5.85
N PHE A 64 6.68 -6.34 -6.60
CA PHE A 64 7.50 -7.54 -6.61
C PHE A 64 8.99 -7.19 -6.55
N ALA A 65 9.74 -7.99 -5.81
CA ALA A 65 11.19 -7.94 -5.74
C ALA A 65 11.72 -9.35 -5.48
N GLN A 66 12.64 -9.83 -6.32
CA GLN A 66 13.24 -11.15 -6.21
C GLN A 66 12.16 -12.25 -6.10
N ASN A 67 12.05 -12.93 -4.95
CA ASN A 67 11.09 -14.00 -4.67
C ASN A 67 9.89 -13.55 -3.82
N THR A 68 9.72 -12.24 -3.62
CA THR A 68 8.69 -11.65 -2.75
C THR A 68 7.71 -10.82 -3.56
N VAL A 69 6.42 -10.95 -3.22
CA VAL A 69 5.33 -10.15 -3.78
C VAL A 69 4.45 -9.58 -2.67
N ILE A 70 4.04 -8.32 -2.82
CA ILE A 70 3.03 -7.66 -1.98
C ILE A 70 1.91 -7.18 -2.90
N GLY A 71 0.70 -7.67 -2.67
CA GLY A 71 -0.51 -7.17 -3.32
C GLY A 71 -1.19 -6.10 -2.47
N LEU A 72 -1.54 -4.98 -3.09
CA LEU A 72 -2.42 -3.95 -2.57
C LEU A 72 -3.71 -3.90 -3.42
N PRO A 73 -4.74 -4.70 -3.09
CA PRO A 73 -6.08 -4.53 -3.64
C PRO A 73 -6.66 -3.16 -3.30
N ARG A 74 -7.49 -2.58 -4.16
CA ARG A 74 -8.15 -1.28 -3.95
C ARG A 74 -9.01 -1.18 -2.68
N THR A 75 -9.34 -2.31 -2.05
CA THR A 75 -10.08 -2.40 -0.78
C THR A 75 -9.17 -2.40 0.46
N THR A 76 -7.86 -2.36 0.28
CA THR A 76 -6.89 -2.35 1.38
C THR A 76 -6.78 -0.95 1.97
N LYS A 77 -7.02 -0.82 3.27
CA LYS A 77 -6.81 0.42 4.02
C LYS A 77 -5.36 0.51 4.47
N SER A 78 -4.77 1.70 4.38
CA SER A 78 -3.41 1.98 4.82
C SER A 78 -3.38 2.98 5.98
N ARG A 79 -2.54 2.73 6.98
CA ARG A 79 -2.25 3.66 8.07
C ARG A 79 -0.74 3.77 8.27
N LEU A 80 -0.19 4.97 8.07
CA LEU A 80 1.22 5.24 8.34
C LEU A 80 1.52 5.06 9.83
N VAL A 81 2.61 4.36 10.15
CA VAL A 81 3.14 4.34 11.52
C VAL A 81 3.85 5.67 11.75
N LYS A 82 3.38 6.44 12.74
CA LYS A 82 4.10 7.63 13.19
C LYS A 82 5.39 7.18 13.88
N THR A 83 6.54 7.51 13.31
CA THR A 83 7.82 7.39 14.04
C THR A 83 7.80 8.42 15.16
N SER A 84 7.71 7.99 16.40
CA SER A 84 7.84 8.88 17.57
C SER A 84 9.20 9.56 17.53
N LEU A 85 9.22 10.87 17.31
CA LEU A 85 10.37 11.73 17.61
C LEU A 85 10.46 11.89 19.13
N MET A 86 10.84 10.85 19.87
CA MET A 86 11.34 10.94 21.26
C MET A 86 12.11 9.66 21.61
N ASP A 87 13.39 9.63 21.24
CA ASP A 87 14.41 8.95 22.04
C ASP A 87 15.51 10.00 22.28
N ASN A 88 15.17 10.97 23.13
CA ASN A 88 16.14 11.87 23.77
C ASN A 88 16.23 11.41 25.22
N GLY A 89 17.21 10.55 25.47
CA GLY A 89 17.79 10.23 26.77
C GLY A 89 19.29 10.10 26.58
#